data_AF-A0A8T6I5I7-F1
#
_entry.id   AF-A0A8T6I5I7-F1
#
_cell.length_a   1.000
_cell.length_b   1.000
_cell.length_c   1.000
_cell.angle_alpha   90.00
_cell.angle_beta   90.00
_cell.angle_gamma   90.00
#
_symmetry.space_group_name_H-M   'P 1'
#
loop_
_entity.id
_entity.type
_entity.pdbx_description
1 polymer ?
#
loop_
_entity_poly.entity_id
_entity_poly.type
_entity_poly.pdbx_seq_one_letter_code
_entity_poly.pdbx_strand_id
1 'polypeptide(L)'
;MAIVPGVTLQQLWELLGAAEAALLAVSAFVIAAGLVGMLTTLLTSLAERRREMAILRSVGAGPGWVFGLLLAEAVILAGAAAILGAVAVHAGMLAARPIVLERLGFYLAAGPPGTFDLIIVLAVTAAAGLIATLPAWRAYRFSLADGLTVRT
;
A
#
# COMPACT_ATOMS: atom_id res chain seq x y z
N MET A 1 -6.24 43.16 30.02
CA MET A 1 -6.20 42.52 28.68
C MET A 1 -7.22 41.39 28.67
N ALA A 2 -8.33 41.55 27.96
CA ALA A 2 -9.31 40.48 27.83
C ALA A 2 -8.76 39.46 26.82
N ILE A 3 -8.48 38.24 27.27
CA ILE A 3 -8.18 37.12 26.38
C ILE A 3 -9.47 36.89 25.59
N VAL A 4 -9.47 37.24 24.31
CA VAL A 4 -10.61 36.99 23.43
C VAL A 4 -10.52 35.51 23.05
N PRO A 5 -11.38 34.64 23.61
CA PRO A 5 -11.22 33.18 23.51
C PRO A 5 -11.30 32.67 22.07
N GLY A 6 -11.86 33.46 21.15
CA GLY A 6 -11.90 33.14 19.72
C GLY A 6 -10.51 33.00 19.09
N VAL A 7 -9.56 33.88 19.46
CA VAL A 7 -8.22 33.86 18.84
C VAL A 7 -7.40 32.66 19.32
N THR A 8 -7.55 32.27 20.59
CA THR A 8 -6.89 31.09 21.15
C THR A 8 -7.46 29.79 20.61
N LEU A 9 -8.78 29.70 20.40
CA LEU A 9 -9.41 28.52 19.78
C LEU A 9 -9.02 28.38 18.31
N GLN A 10 -8.89 29.50 17.59
CA GLN A 10 -8.44 29.50 16.22
C GLN A 10 -6.97 29.05 16.11
N GLN A 11 -6.11 29.52 17.01
CA GLN A 11 -4.72 29.05 17.09
C GLN A 11 -4.63 27.54 17.40
N LEU A 12 -5.46 27.03 18.33
CA LEU A 12 -5.50 25.58 18.57
C LEU A 12 -5.97 24.80 17.34
N TRP A 13 -6.97 25.31 16.60
CA TRP A 13 -7.41 24.66 15.36
C TRP A 13 -6.36 24.68 14.26
N GLU A 14 -5.62 25.78 14.11
CA GLU A 14 -4.53 25.88 13.15
C GLU A 14 -3.39 24.90 13.49
N LEU A 15 -3.03 24.78 14.77
CA LEU A 15 -2.03 23.82 15.22
C LEU A 15 -2.47 22.37 15.00
N LEU A 16 -3.74 22.06 15.29
CA LEU A 16 -4.31 20.72 15.06
C LEU A 16 -4.36 20.39 13.57
N GLY A 17 -4.79 21.32 12.72
CA GLY A 17 -4.81 21.13 11.26
C GLY A 17 -3.41 20.96 10.66
N ALA A 18 -2.43 21.72 11.14
CA ALA A 18 -1.03 21.56 10.71
C ALA A 18 -0.46 20.18 11.13
N ALA A 19 -0.77 19.73 12.35
CA ALA A 19 -0.36 18.41 12.83
C ALA A 19 -1.01 17.28 12.01
N GLU A 20 -2.30 17.38 11.70
CA GLU A 20 -3.01 16.44 10.85
C GLU A 20 -2.39 16.37 9.45
N ALA A 21 -2.14 17.52 8.81
CA ALA A 21 -1.52 17.58 7.49
C ALA A 21 -0.11 16.95 7.49
N ALA A 22 0.68 17.19 8.53
CA ALA A 22 1.99 16.57 8.68
C ALA A 22 1.90 15.04 8.81
N LEU A 23 0.96 14.53 9.62
CA LEU A 23 0.72 13.09 9.77
C LEU A 23 0.24 12.43 8.47
N LEU A 24 -0.63 13.10 7.71
CA LEU A 24 -1.07 12.64 6.39
C LEU A 24 0.10 12.59 5.40
N ALA A 25 0.95 13.61 5.38
CA ALA A 25 2.14 13.63 4.53
C ALA A 25 3.08 12.47 4.87
N VAL A 26 3.37 12.24 6.16
CA VAL A 26 4.20 11.12 6.60
C VAL A 26 3.57 9.78 6.20
N SER A 27 2.26 9.64 6.36
CA SER A 27 1.53 8.43 5.97
C SER A 27 1.65 8.15 4.48
N ALA A 28 1.53 9.18 3.64
CA ALA A 28 1.72 9.06 2.20
C ALA A 28 3.15 8.61 1.84
N PHE A 29 4.18 9.13 2.51
CA PHE A 29 5.56 8.67 2.33
C PHE A 29 5.77 7.22 2.75
N VAL A 30 5.15 6.78 3.85
CA VAL A 30 5.23 5.39 4.31
C VAL A 30 4.59 4.44 3.29
N ILE A 31 3.42 4.80 2.76
CA ILE A 31 2.76 4.04 1.69
C ILE A 31 3.66 3.98 0.45
N ALA A 32 4.21 5.12 0.02
CA ALA A 32 5.11 5.19 -1.13
C ALA A 32 6.36 4.30 -0.93
N ALA A 33 6.99 4.35 0.25
CA ALA A 33 8.13 3.50 0.58
C ALA A 33 7.77 2.00 0.55
N GLY A 34 6.61 1.63 1.08
CA GLY A 34 6.09 0.25 1.02
C GLY A 34 5.85 -0.22 -0.43
N LEU A 35 5.28 0.64 -1.27
CA LEU A 35 5.06 0.34 -2.69
C LEU A 35 6.37 0.20 -3.47
N VAL A 36 7.37 1.02 -3.17
CA VAL A 36 8.72 0.88 -3.73
C VAL A 36 9.36 -0.43 -3.27
N GLY A 37 9.23 -0.78 -1.99
CA GLY A 37 9.72 -2.06 -1.45
C GLY A 37 9.05 -3.27 -2.12
N MET A 38 7.75 -3.20 -2.40
CA MET A 38 7.06 -4.23 -3.17
C MET A 38 7.55 -4.29 -4.62
N LEU A 39 7.76 -3.15 -5.27
CA LEU A 39 8.29 -3.11 -6.63
C LEU A 39 9.68 -3.75 -6.70
N THR A 40 10.56 -3.47 -5.73
CA THR A 40 11.90 -4.06 -5.70
C THR A 40 11.85 -5.56 -5.45
N THR A 41 11.00 -6.07 -4.55
CA THR A 41 10.86 -7.51 -4.34
C THR A 41 10.34 -8.22 -5.59
N LEU A 42 9.34 -7.66 -6.28
CA LEU A 42 8.84 -8.21 -7.55
C LEU A 42 9.93 -8.24 -8.61
N LEU A 43 10.69 -7.15 -8.77
CA LEU A 43 11.80 -7.09 -9.73
C LEU A 43 12.92 -8.08 -9.42
N THR A 44 13.29 -8.22 -8.14
CA THR A 44 14.29 -9.20 -7.70
C THR A 44 13.82 -10.62 -7.95
N SER A 45 12.56 -10.94 -7.59
CA SER A 45 11.99 -12.27 -7.85
C SER A 45 11.99 -12.60 -9.35
N LEU A 46 11.75 -11.62 -10.22
CA LEU A 46 11.83 -11.80 -11.66
C LEU A 46 13.25 -12.04 -12.15
N ALA A 47 14.24 -11.35 -11.57
CA ALA A 47 15.63 -11.55 -11.91
C ALA A 47 16.11 -12.96 -11.52
N GLU A 48 15.70 -13.45 -10.35
CA GLU A 48 16.00 -14.81 -9.88
C GLU A 48 15.27 -15.88 -10.72
N ARG A 49 14.00 -15.65 -11.04
CA ARG A 49 13.16 -16.57 -11.83
C ARG A 49 13.44 -16.52 -13.34
N ARG A 50 14.39 -15.72 -13.83
CA ARG A 50 14.79 -15.73 -15.26
C ARG A 50 15.26 -17.11 -15.72
N ARG A 51 15.96 -17.85 -14.87
CA ARG A 51 16.38 -19.23 -15.17
C ARG A 51 15.19 -20.18 -15.24
N GLU A 52 14.19 -20.00 -14.39
CA GLU A 52 12.96 -20.79 -14.39
C GLU A 52 12.05 -20.45 -15.58
N MET A 53 12.02 -19.19 -16.05
CA MET A 53 11.26 -18.79 -17.25
C MET A 53 11.79 -19.43 -18.53
N ALA A 54 13.10 -19.65 -18.64
CA ALA A 54 13.68 -20.40 -19.74
C ALA A 54 13.17 -21.86 -19.78
N ILE A 55 12.93 -22.46 -18.59
CA ILE A 55 12.36 -23.81 -18.45
C ILE A 55 10.85 -23.79 -18.70
N LEU A 56 10.10 -22.83 -18.16
CA LEU A 56 8.65 -22.72 -18.37
C LEU A 56 8.29 -22.53 -19.85
N ARG A 57 9.17 -21.92 -20.64
CA ARG A 57 9.03 -21.88 -22.10
C ARG A 57 9.15 -23.22 -22.79
N SER A 58 9.98 -24.15 -22.31
CA SER A 58 10.07 -25.50 -22.90
C SER A 58 8.78 -26.30 -22.70
N VAL A 59 7.96 -25.89 -21.73
CA VAL A 59 6.63 -26.45 -21.44
C VAL A 59 5.50 -25.63 -22.12
N GLY A 60 5.83 -24.56 -22.88
CA GLY A 60 4.86 -23.77 -23.65
C GLY A 60 4.15 -22.65 -22.87
N ALA A 61 4.63 -22.25 -21.71
CA ALA A 61 4.02 -21.15 -20.95
C ALA A 61 4.16 -19.80 -21.67
N GLY A 62 3.04 -19.17 -22.00
CA GLY A 62 2.98 -17.90 -22.72
C GLY A 62 3.34 -16.68 -21.87
N PRO A 63 3.78 -15.57 -22.49
CA PRO A 63 4.21 -14.33 -21.81
C PRO A 63 3.13 -13.67 -20.96
N GLY A 64 1.84 -13.92 -21.26
CA GLY A 64 0.70 -13.41 -20.49
C GLY A 64 0.49 -14.07 -19.13
N TRP A 65 0.98 -15.30 -18.93
CA TRP A 65 0.83 -16.01 -17.66
C TRP A 65 1.62 -15.35 -16.53
N VAL A 66 2.86 -14.96 -16.84
CA VAL A 66 3.75 -14.24 -15.92
C VAL A 66 3.16 -12.87 -15.55
N PHE A 67 2.58 -12.18 -16.53
CA PHE A 67 1.91 -10.90 -16.28
C PHE A 67 0.76 -11.05 -15.27
N GLY A 68 -0.13 -12.02 -15.50
CA GLY A 68 -1.26 -12.29 -14.61
C GLY A 68 -0.81 -12.70 -13.21
N LEU A 69 0.24 -13.53 -13.11
CA LEU A 69 0.79 -13.97 -11.83
C LEU A 69 1.33 -12.80 -11.00
N LEU A 70 2.16 -11.93 -11.60
CA LEU A 70 2.74 -10.77 -10.91
C LEU A 70 1.67 -9.77 -10.47
N LEU A 71 0.67 -9.53 -11.34
CA LEU A 71 -0.43 -8.63 -11.01
C LEU A 71 -1.26 -9.19 -9.86
N ALA A 72 -1.57 -10.50 -9.88
CA ALA A 72 -2.28 -11.17 -8.81
C ALA A 72 -1.48 -11.14 -7.50
N GLU A 73 -0.17 -11.42 -7.55
CA GLU A 73 0.71 -11.36 -6.38
C GLU A 73 0.73 -9.96 -5.76
N ALA A 74 0.87 -8.92 -6.56
CA ALA A 74 0.84 -7.53 -6.08
C ALA A 74 -0.50 -7.17 -5.43
N VAL A 75 -1.62 -7.52 -6.08
CA VAL A 75 -2.97 -7.22 -5.56
C VAL A 75 -3.25 -7.99 -4.28
N ILE A 76 -2.87 -9.27 -4.20
CA ILE A 76 -3.07 -10.10 -3.01
C ILE A 76 -2.23 -9.56 -1.85
N LEU A 77 -0.94 -9.27 -2.08
CA LEU A 77 -0.05 -8.75 -1.04
C LEU A 77 -0.50 -7.38 -0.54
N ALA A 78 -0.84 -6.46 -1.46
CA ALA A 78 -1.31 -5.12 -1.10
C ALA A 78 -2.64 -5.16 -0.37
N GLY A 79 -3.60 -5.95 -0.88
CA GLY A 79 -4.91 -6.11 -0.28
C GLY A 79 -4.83 -6.72 1.13
N ALA A 80 -4.03 -7.77 1.29
CA ALA A 80 -3.80 -8.38 2.60
C ALA A 80 -3.15 -7.39 3.57
N ALA A 81 -2.11 -6.67 3.14
CA ALA A 81 -1.45 -5.67 3.97
C ALA A 81 -2.39 -4.53 4.38
N ALA A 82 -3.21 -4.02 3.47
CA ALA A 82 -4.16 -2.96 3.73
C ALA A 82 -5.27 -3.40 4.71
N ILE A 83 -5.81 -4.60 4.53
CA ILE A 83 -6.81 -5.19 5.45
C ILE A 83 -6.18 -5.39 6.83
N LEU A 84 -4.98 -5.97 6.91
CA LEU A 84 -4.27 -6.16 8.18
C LEU A 84 -3.97 -4.83 8.87
N GLY A 85 -3.57 -3.80 8.12
CA GLY A 85 -3.37 -2.45 8.64
C GLY A 85 -4.66 -1.86 9.23
N ALA A 86 -5.78 -1.95 8.51
CA ALA A 86 -7.08 -1.46 8.99
C ALA A 86 -7.52 -2.17 10.28
N VAL A 87 -7.36 -3.50 10.33
CA VAL A 87 -7.65 -4.32 11.53
C VAL A 87 -6.73 -3.92 12.68
N ALA A 88 -5.43 -3.75 12.43
CA ALA A 88 -4.46 -3.36 13.46
C ALA A 88 -4.79 -1.99 14.06
N VAL A 89 -5.18 -1.01 13.24
CA VAL A 89 -5.62 0.31 13.72
C VAL A 89 -6.87 0.22 14.59
N HIS A 90 -7.89 -0.53 14.16
CA HIS A 90 -9.12 -0.70 14.94
C HIS A 90 -8.87 -1.43 16.26
N ALA A 91 -8.08 -2.51 16.23
CA ALA A 91 -7.67 -3.22 17.44
C ALA A 91 -6.89 -2.30 18.39
N GLY A 92 -5.97 -1.49 17.85
CA GLY A 92 -5.22 -0.49 18.60
C GLY A 92 -6.12 0.57 19.23
N MET A 93 -7.11 1.10 18.50
CA MET A 93 -8.09 2.06 19.03
C MET A 93 -8.91 1.48 20.18
N LEU A 94 -9.39 0.23 20.04
CA LEU A 94 -10.13 -0.45 21.10
C LEU A 94 -9.29 -0.64 22.36
N ALA A 95 -8.01 -1.03 22.20
CA ALA A 95 -7.08 -1.19 23.31
C ALA A 95 -6.68 0.14 23.96
N ALA A 96 -6.53 1.20 23.16
CA ALA A 96 -6.14 2.54 23.64
C ALA A 96 -7.28 3.31 24.31
N ARG A 97 -8.54 3.00 23.96
CA ARG A 97 -9.74 3.69 24.46
C ARG A 97 -9.79 3.89 25.98
N PRO A 98 -9.64 2.86 26.84
CA PRO A 98 -9.67 3.08 28.29
C PRO A 98 -8.52 3.97 28.78
N ILE A 99 -7.32 3.77 28.24
CA ILE A 99 -6.12 4.51 28.64
C ILE A 99 -6.24 6.00 28.30
N VAL A 100 -6.75 6.31 27.11
CA VAL A 100 -6.94 7.68 26.63
C VAL A 100 -8.07 8.38 27.39
N LEU A 101 -9.15 7.66 27.69
CA LEU A 101 -10.26 8.20 28.48
C LEU A 101 -9.82 8.55 29.89
N GLU A 102 -9.07 7.68 30.57
CA GLU A 102 -8.59 7.91 31.94
C GLU A 102 -7.54 9.02 32.03
N ARG A 103 -6.59 9.06 31.09
CA ARG A 103 -5.45 9.99 31.17
C ARG A 103 -5.70 11.35 30.55
N LEU A 104 -6.48 11.40 29.47
CA LEU A 104 -6.68 12.61 28.67
C LEU A 104 -8.13 13.10 28.72
N GLY A 105 -9.07 12.32 29.27
CA GLY A 105 -10.48 12.68 29.32
C GLY A 105 -11.19 12.67 27.96
N PHE A 106 -10.51 12.22 26.88
CA PHE A 106 -11.08 12.17 25.54
C PHE A 106 -11.73 10.81 25.26
N TYR A 107 -12.97 10.86 24.75
CA TYR A 107 -13.66 9.67 24.29
C TYR A 107 -13.26 9.35 22.85
N LEU A 108 -12.48 8.28 22.67
CA LEU A 108 -12.20 7.74 21.33
C LEU A 108 -13.43 6.99 20.80
N ALA A 109 -14.06 7.55 19.78
CA ALA A 109 -15.14 6.92 19.04
C ALA A 109 -14.58 5.80 18.14
N ALA A 110 -14.37 4.62 18.72
CA ALA A 110 -14.09 3.40 17.95
C ALA A 110 -15.40 2.86 17.37
N GLY A 111 -15.80 3.38 16.20
CA GLY A 111 -16.91 2.86 15.41
C GLY A 111 -16.52 1.61 14.61
N PRO A 112 -17.48 0.94 13.96
CA PRO A 112 -17.17 -0.06 12.94
C PRO A 112 -16.41 0.59 11.77
N PRO A 113 -15.64 -0.19 10.99
CA PRO A 113 -14.90 0.32 9.85
C PRO A 113 -15.82 1.09 8.91
N GLY A 114 -15.40 2.31 8.57
CA GLY A 114 -16.20 3.26 7.81
C GLY A 114 -15.94 3.21 6.32
N THR A 115 -16.67 4.02 5.56
CA THR A 115 -16.45 4.19 4.11
C THR A 115 -15.04 4.67 3.79
N PHE A 116 -14.45 5.48 4.68
CA PHE A 116 -13.10 5.99 4.51
C PHE A 116 -12.04 4.87 4.54
N ASP A 117 -12.15 3.92 5.46
CA ASP A 117 -11.24 2.77 5.54
C ASP A 117 -11.30 1.93 4.26
N LEU A 118 -12.52 1.72 3.75
CA LEU A 118 -12.72 1.01 2.49
C LEU A 118 -12.06 1.75 1.32
N ILE A 119 -12.19 3.07 1.25
CA ILE A 119 -11.54 3.88 0.21
C ILE A 119 -10.03 3.76 0.30
N ILE A 120 -9.43 3.81 1.50
CA ILE A 120 -7.98 3.64 1.66
C ILE A 120 -7.53 2.26 1.21
N VAL A 121 -8.22 1.20 1.64
CA VAL A 121 -7.89 -0.19 1.26
C VAL A 121 -7.93 -0.35 -0.25
N LEU A 122 -9.00 0.15 -0.90
CA LEU A 122 -9.13 0.11 -2.35
C LEU A 122 -8.07 0.96 -3.05
N ALA A 123 -7.80 2.17 -2.57
CA ALA A 123 -6.82 3.08 -3.17
C ALA A 123 -5.40 2.50 -3.10
N VAL A 124 -4.98 1.97 -1.95
CA VAL A 124 -3.65 1.34 -1.79
C VAL A 124 -3.52 0.09 -2.64
N THR A 125 -4.55 -0.77 -2.67
CA THR A 125 -4.55 -1.99 -3.49
C THR A 125 -4.51 -1.67 -4.99
N ALA A 126 -5.28 -0.67 -5.42
CA ALA A 126 -5.28 -0.21 -6.81
C ALA A 126 -3.93 0.42 -7.19
N ALA A 127 -3.34 1.25 -6.31
CA ALA A 127 -2.02 1.84 -6.52
C ALA A 127 -0.92 0.77 -6.65
N ALA A 128 -0.96 -0.26 -5.81
CA ALA A 128 -0.04 -1.40 -5.91
C ALA A 128 -0.20 -2.17 -7.23
N GLY A 129 -1.45 -2.45 -7.63
CA GLY A 129 -1.75 -3.08 -8.92
C GLY A 129 -1.22 -2.24 -10.09
N LEU A 130 -1.44 -0.92 -10.07
CA LEU A 130 -0.92 0.02 -11.07
C LEU A 130 0.62 -0.01 -11.13
N ILE A 131 1.30 0.04 -9.99
CA ILE A 131 2.77 0.00 -9.94
C ILE A 131 3.30 -1.35 -10.44
N ALA A 132 2.62 -2.46 -10.11
CA ALA A 132 2.98 -3.80 -10.55
C ALA A 132 2.81 -4.03 -12.07
N THR A 133 2.03 -3.18 -12.76
CA THR A 133 1.98 -3.24 -14.23
C THR A 133 3.34 -2.96 -14.87
N LEU A 134 4.19 -2.12 -14.27
CA LEU A 134 5.53 -1.80 -14.79
C LEU A 134 6.46 -3.02 -14.88
N PRO A 135 6.72 -3.79 -13.80
CA PRO A 135 7.52 -5.00 -13.87
C PRO A 135 6.81 -6.09 -14.70
N ALA A 136 5.48 -6.20 -14.61
CA ALA A 136 4.73 -7.19 -15.38
C ALA A 136 4.84 -6.97 -16.90
N TRP A 137 4.78 -5.71 -17.36
CA TRP A 137 5.00 -5.36 -18.76
C TRP A 137 6.45 -5.59 -19.20
N ARG A 138 7.43 -5.29 -18.34
CA ARG A 138 8.84 -5.63 -18.61
C ARG A 138 9.02 -7.13 -18.78
N ALA A 139 8.42 -7.96 -17.91
CA ALA A 139 8.46 -9.41 -18.00
C ALA A 139 7.83 -9.91 -19.32
N TYR A 140 6.68 -9.35 -19.70
CA TYR A 140 6.02 -9.66 -20.97
C TYR A 140 6.94 -9.38 -22.18
N ARG A 141 7.60 -8.22 -22.22
CA ARG A 141 8.51 -7.86 -23.33
C ARG A 141 9.75 -8.74 -23.42
N PHE A 142 10.38 -9.05 -22.29
CA PHE A 142 11.52 -9.98 -22.30
C PHE A 142 11.10 -11.38 -22.78
N SER A 143 9.89 -11.81 -22.41
CA SER A 143 9.36 -13.09 -22.86
C SER A 143 8.95 -13.10 -24.35
N LEU A 144 8.68 -11.96 -24.97
CA LEU A 144 8.45 -11.89 -26.41
C LEU A 144 9.77 -11.88 -27.20
N ALA A 145 10.78 -11.15 -26.72
CA ALA A 145 12.06 -10.96 -27.41
C ALA A 145 12.93 -12.23 -27.48
N ASP A 146 13.02 -12.99 -26.38
CA ASP A 146 13.77 -14.26 -26.38
C ASP A 146 13.04 -15.39 -27.12
N GLY A 147 11.78 -15.21 -27.52
CA GLY A 147 11.05 -16.17 -28.36
C GLY A 147 11.44 -16.13 -29.84
N LEU A 148 12.20 -15.10 -30.26
CA LEU A 148 12.60 -14.87 -31.65
C LEU A 148 14.08 -15.20 -31.94
N THR A 149 14.86 -15.60 -30.94
CA THR A 149 16.26 -16.02 -31.12
C THR A 149 16.37 -17.55 -31.13
N VAL A 150 15.91 -18.16 -32.22
CA VAL A 150 16.36 -19.51 -32.58
C VAL A 150 17.81 -19.39 -33.01
N ARG A 151 18.74 -19.64 -32.08
CA ARG A 151 20.15 -19.87 -32.43
C ARG A 151 20.26 -21.29 -32.97
N THR A 152 20.32 -21.39 -34.30
CA THR A 152 20.93 -22.51 -35.02
C THR A 152 22.40 -22.66 -34.65
#